data_AF-A0A6A7RSE7-F1
#
_entry.id   AF-A0A6A7RSE7-F1
#
_cell.length_a   1.000
_cell.length_b   1.000
_cell.length_c   1.000
_cell.angle_alpha   90.00
_cell.angle_beta   90.00
_cell.angle_gamma   90.00
#
_symmetry.space_group_name_H-M   'P 1'
#
loop_
_entity.id
_entity.type
_entity.pdbx_description
1 polymer ?
#
loop_
_entity_poly.entity_id
_entity_poly.type
_entity_poly.pdbx_seq_one_letter_code
_entity_poly.pdbx_strand_id
1 'polypeptide(L)'
;MQNHPIAKDTIVIEMAEHLGADDREAFEERAAIIEYDGQLPRAHAECLALLEVLRRDPSAVRHVVVMQIEIDGGTQWLLTTDLAFARAHLADIGGREVAVLDPADVIHEQYAGIAVLGTLR
;
A
#
# COMPACT_ATOMS: atom_id res chain seq x y z
N MET A 1 -10.71 13.35 21.42
CA MET A 1 -9.53 13.26 20.54
C MET A 1 -8.60 12.22 21.14
N GLN A 2 -8.58 11.01 20.58
CA GLN A 2 -7.62 9.97 20.99
C GLN A 2 -6.29 10.27 20.30
N ASN A 3 -5.31 10.70 21.10
CA ASN A 3 -3.93 10.92 20.67
C ASN A 3 -3.29 9.56 20.42
N HIS A 4 -3.19 9.13 19.16
CA HIS A 4 -2.39 7.95 18.83
C HIS A 4 -0.90 8.37 18.87
N PRO A 5 -0.04 7.67 19.63
CA PRO A 5 1.37 8.04 19.76
C PRO A 5 2.11 7.79 18.45
N ILE A 6 2.91 8.79 18.03
CA ILE A 6 3.78 8.76 16.86
C ILE A 6 4.90 7.73 17.09
N ALA A 7 5.17 6.90 16.07
CA ALA A 7 6.25 5.92 16.12
C ALA A 7 7.61 6.58 16.38
N LYS A 8 8.48 5.90 17.13
CA LYS A 8 9.73 6.51 17.65
C LYS A 8 10.96 6.24 16.79
N ASP A 9 10.94 5.17 16.01
CA ASP A 9 12.04 4.81 15.11
C ASP A 9 11.77 5.33 13.70
N THR A 10 12.73 6.04 13.11
CA THR A 10 12.56 6.69 11.80
C THR A 10 12.25 5.68 10.68
N ILE A 11 12.83 4.49 10.72
CA ILE A 11 12.57 3.44 9.71
C ILE A 11 11.13 2.93 9.86
N VAL A 12 10.69 2.71 11.10
CA VAL A 12 9.32 2.25 11.37
C VAL A 12 8.29 3.30 10.98
N ILE A 13 8.55 4.58 11.24
CA ILE A 13 7.69 5.68 10.78
C ILE A 13 7.53 5.62 9.26
N GLU A 14 8.65 5.64 8.53
CA GLU A 14 8.65 5.63 7.06
C GLU A 14 7.90 4.42 6.52
N MET A 15 8.21 3.20 7.01
CA MET A 15 7.56 2.00 6.52
C MET A 15 6.07 1.94 6.88
N ALA A 16 5.69 2.42 8.07
CA ALA A 16 4.31 2.42 8.51
C ALA A 16 3.46 3.49 7.80
N GLU A 17 4.07 4.52 7.20
CA GLU A 17 3.38 5.49 6.32
C GLU A 17 2.96 4.87 4.98
N HIS A 18 3.61 3.79 4.55
CA HIS A 18 3.30 3.10 3.30
C HIS A 18 2.24 2.00 3.44
N LEU A 19 1.78 1.73 4.66
CA LEU A 19 0.74 0.73 4.92
C LEU A 19 -0.62 1.23 4.45
N GLY A 20 -1.40 0.33 3.85
CA GLY A 20 -2.83 0.54 3.63
C GLY A 20 -3.59 0.68 4.96
N ALA A 21 -4.84 1.14 4.92
CA ALA A 21 -5.62 1.41 6.14
C ALA A 21 -5.74 0.19 7.07
N ASP A 22 -6.06 -0.98 6.51
CA ASP A 22 -6.24 -2.22 7.27
C ASP A 22 -4.92 -2.70 7.90
N ASP A 23 -3.82 -2.65 7.13
CA ASP A 23 -2.49 -3.02 7.62
C ASP A 23 -1.97 -2.04 8.68
N ARG A 24 -2.30 -0.76 8.53
CA ARG A 24 -1.96 0.29 9.48
C ARG A 24 -2.68 0.07 10.81
N GLU A 25 -3.98 -0.23 10.78
CA GLU A 25 -4.76 -0.58 11.97
C GLU A 25 -4.16 -1.82 12.66
N ALA A 26 -3.91 -2.89 11.89
CA ALA A 26 -3.30 -4.11 12.42
C ALA A 26 -1.91 -3.86 13.05
N PHE A 27 -1.10 -3.00 12.44
CA PHE A 27 0.19 -2.55 13.00
C PHE A 27 0.00 -1.83 14.35
N GLU A 28 -0.90 -0.84 14.42
CA GLU A 28 -1.10 -0.03 15.61
C GLU A 28 -1.65 -0.84 16.78
N GLU A 29 -2.64 -1.70 16.53
CA GLU A 29 -3.21 -2.61 17.53
C GLU A 29 -2.14 -3.58 18.04
N ARG A 30 -1.37 -4.19 17.14
CA ARG A 30 -0.33 -5.16 17.51
C ARG A 30 0.79 -4.49 18.31
N ALA A 31 1.19 -3.27 17.92
CA ALA A 31 2.19 -2.51 18.65
C ALA A 31 1.72 -2.18 20.08
N ALA A 32 0.44 -1.84 20.26
CA ALA A 32 -0.13 -1.62 21.58
C ALA A 32 -0.14 -2.88 22.44
N ILE A 33 -0.58 -4.03 21.89
CA ILE A 33 -0.56 -5.31 22.62
C ILE A 33 0.86 -5.68 23.06
N ILE A 34 1.84 -5.60 22.16
CA ILE A 34 3.23 -5.95 22.47
C ILE A 34 3.84 -4.99 23.51
N GLU A 35 3.49 -3.70 23.46
CA GLU A 35 3.94 -2.71 24.44
C GLU A 35 3.37 -3.01 25.84
N TYR A 36 2.05 -3.13 25.95
CA TYR A 36 1.39 -3.22 27.26
C TYR A 36 1.42 -4.63 27.85
N ASP A 37 1.09 -5.65 27.06
CA ASP A 37 1.02 -7.04 27.53
C ASP A 37 2.40 -7.70 27.52
N GLY A 38 3.21 -7.38 26.50
CA GLY A 38 4.59 -7.86 26.39
C GLY A 38 5.59 -7.06 27.23
N GLN A 39 5.18 -5.93 27.81
CA GLN A 39 6.00 -5.00 28.59
C GLN A 39 7.27 -4.55 27.85
N LEU A 40 7.22 -4.45 26.53
CA LEU A 40 8.33 -3.98 25.72
C LEU A 40 8.28 -2.46 25.54
N PRO A 41 9.45 -1.79 25.43
CA PRO A 41 9.48 -0.39 25.05
C PRO A 41 8.76 -0.17 23.71
N ARG A 42 7.93 0.89 23.62
CA ARG A 42 7.15 1.24 22.42
C ARG A 42 7.89 1.05 21.10
N ALA A 43 9.12 1.57 20.98
CA ALA A 43 9.90 1.46 19.75
C ALA A 43 10.16 0.00 19.35
N HIS A 44 10.45 -0.88 20.31
CA HIS A 44 10.63 -2.30 20.04
C HIS A 44 9.30 -2.99 19.70
N ALA A 45 8.21 -2.62 20.39
CA ALA A 45 6.88 -3.13 20.10
C ALA A 45 6.42 -2.78 18.67
N GLU A 46 6.68 -1.55 18.23
CA GLU A 46 6.40 -1.11 16.85
C GLU A 46 7.24 -1.87 15.82
N CYS A 47 8.54 -2.09 16.07
CA CYS A 47 9.37 -2.92 15.18
C CYS A 47 8.79 -4.35 15.02
N LEU A 48 8.40 -4.99 16.13
CA LEU A 48 7.85 -6.34 16.10
C LEU A 48 6.47 -6.39 15.43
N ALA A 49 5.62 -5.37 15.65
CA ALA A 49 4.33 -5.26 14.99
C ALA A 49 4.47 -5.09 13.47
N LEU A 50 5.42 -4.25 13.03
CA LEU A 50 5.70 -4.07 11.61
C LEU A 50 6.23 -5.36 10.96
N LEU A 51 7.12 -6.08 11.65
CA LEU A 51 7.55 -7.41 11.22
C LEU A 51 6.39 -8.40 11.13
N GLU A 52 5.39 -8.30 12.00
CA GLU A 52 4.21 -9.16 11.93
C GLU A 52 3.33 -8.83 10.71
N VAL A 53 3.15 -7.55 10.38
CA VAL A 53 2.47 -7.12 9.15
C VAL A 53 3.24 -7.63 7.92
N LEU A 54 4.55 -7.40 7.86
CA LEU A 54 5.41 -7.87 6.77
C LEU A 54 5.44 -9.39 6.63
N ARG A 55 5.32 -10.13 7.75
CA ARG A 55 5.24 -11.59 7.73
C ARG A 55 3.94 -12.10 7.12
N ARG A 56 2.83 -11.34 7.26
CA ARG A 56 1.54 -11.67 6.66
C ARG A 56 1.51 -11.31 5.18
N ASP A 57 2.00 -10.11 4.87
CA ASP A 57 2.15 -9.64 3.50
C ASP A 57 3.46 -8.83 3.34
N PRO A 58 4.50 -9.43 2.72
CA PRO A 58 5.76 -8.73 2.44
C PRO A 58 5.59 -7.52 1.51
N SER A 59 4.48 -7.40 0.79
CA SER A 59 4.18 -6.29 -0.12
C SER A 59 3.48 -5.11 0.55
N ALA A 60 3.03 -5.25 1.81
CA ALA A 60 2.32 -4.20 2.55
C ALA A 60 3.09 -2.85 2.64
N VAL A 61 4.43 -2.90 2.59
CA VAL A 61 5.31 -1.71 2.61
C VAL A 61 5.83 -1.29 1.24
N ARG A 62 5.46 -2.02 0.17
CA ARG A 62 5.77 -1.70 -1.21
C ARG A 62 4.45 -1.62 -1.96
N HIS A 63 3.74 -0.51 -1.75
CA HIS A 63 2.43 -0.31 -2.33
C HIS A 63 2.54 -0.17 -3.84
N VAL A 64 2.40 -1.29 -4.53
CA VAL A 64 2.08 -1.31 -5.95
C VAL A 64 0.56 -1.17 -6.02
N VAL A 65 0.06 -0.16 -6.70
CA VAL A 65 -1.37 0.03 -6.95
C VAL A 65 -1.67 -0.15 -8.42
N VAL A 66 -2.90 -0.54 -8.71
CA VAL A 66 -3.41 -0.55 -10.08
C VAL A 66 -4.27 0.70 -10.32
N MET A 67 -4.00 1.42 -11.40
CA MET A 67 -4.89 2.46 -11.91
C MET A 67 -5.69 1.91 -13.07
N GLN A 68 -7.01 2.02 -13.00
CA GLN A 68 -7.85 1.91 -14.18
C GLN A 68 -7.78 3.24 -14.93
N ILE A 69 -7.41 3.17 -16.21
CA ILE A 69 -7.25 4.35 -17.06
C ILE A 69 -8.04 4.20 -18.36
N GLU A 70 -8.34 5.33 -18.99
CA GLU A 70 -8.91 5.40 -20.33
C GLU A 70 -7.92 6.12 -21.25
N ILE A 71 -7.54 5.48 -22.35
CA ILE A 71 -6.66 6.04 -23.38
C ILE A 71 -7.14 5.56 -24.76
N ASP A 72 -7.18 6.45 -25.74
CA ASP A 72 -7.72 6.17 -27.08
C ASP A 72 -9.13 5.54 -27.09
N GLY A 73 -9.95 5.87 -26.08
CA GLY A 73 -11.30 5.33 -25.89
C GLY A 73 -11.36 3.88 -25.41
N GLY A 74 -10.21 3.28 -25.04
CA GLY A 74 -10.12 1.95 -24.45
C GLY A 74 -9.73 2.00 -22.96
N THR A 75 -10.26 1.06 -22.19
CA THR A 75 -9.84 0.84 -20.80
C THR A 75 -8.52 0.09 -20.76
N GLN A 76 -7.54 0.62 -20.03
CA GLN A 76 -6.28 -0.06 -19.72
C GLN A 76 -6.04 -0.05 -18.20
N TRP A 77 -5.06 -0.86 -17.78
CA TRP A 77 -4.72 -1.05 -16.37
C TRP A 77 -3.23 -0.79 -16.19
N LEU A 78 -2.91 0.27 -15.44
CA LEU A 78 -1.53 0.68 -15.15
C LEU A 78 -1.13 0.18 -13.78
N LEU A 79 0.03 -0.45 -13.66
CA LEU A 79 0.61 -0.85 -12.37
C LEU A 79 1.68 0.19 -11.98
N THR A 80 1.59 0.78 -10.79
CA THR A 80 2.54 1.81 -10.35
C THR A 80 2.90 1.71 -8.87
N THR A 81 4.13 2.11 -8.53
CA THR A 81 4.58 2.33 -7.15
C THR A 81 4.53 3.81 -6.74
N ASP A 82 4.29 4.71 -7.70
CA ASP A 82 4.20 6.15 -7.49
C ASP A 82 2.98 6.68 -8.25
N LEU A 83 1.92 6.95 -7.49
CA LEU A 83 0.66 7.39 -8.05
C LEU A 83 0.73 8.84 -8.57
N ALA A 84 1.55 9.69 -7.94
CA ALA A 84 1.71 11.08 -8.37
C ALA A 84 2.44 11.15 -9.71
N PHE A 85 3.53 10.40 -9.85
CA PHE A 85 4.23 10.25 -11.13
C PHE A 85 3.32 9.63 -12.20
N ALA A 86 2.60 8.56 -11.88
CA ALA A 86 1.71 7.91 -12.84
C ALA A 86 0.60 8.83 -13.35
N ARG A 87 0.01 9.66 -12.48
CA ARG A 87 -0.98 10.69 -12.87
C ARG A 87 -0.42 11.74 -13.81
N ALA A 88 0.78 12.25 -13.50
CA ALA A 88 1.46 13.21 -14.36
C ALA A 88 1.75 12.61 -15.74
N HIS A 89 2.30 11.39 -15.77
CA HIS A 89 2.59 10.67 -17.00
C HIS A 89 1.32 10.38 -17.82
N LEU A 90 0.22 10.00 -17.16
CA LEU A 90 -1.07 9.75 -17.80
C LEU A 90 -1.63 11.01 -18.47
N ALA A 91 -1.50 12.17 -17.81
CA ALA A 91 -1.90 13.45 -18.38
C ALA A 91 -1.06 13.82 -19.61
N ASP A 92 0.25 13.55 -19.59
CA ASP A 92 1.16 13.83 -20.71
C ASP A 92 0.83 13.02 -21.97
N ILE A 93 0.34 11.79 -21.81
CA ILE A 93 -0.08 10.92 -22.92
C ILE A 93 -1.56 11.08 -23.29
N GLY A 94 -2.27 12.04 -22.69
CA GLY A 94 -3.68 12.33 -22.99
C GLY A 94 -4.69 11.30 -22.44
N GLY A 95 -4.28 10.46 -21.50
CA GLY A 95 -5.16 9.51 -20.84
C GLY A 95 -5.93 10.12 -19.66
N ARG A 96 -6.92 9.38 -19.17
CA ARG A 96 -7.79 9.76 -18.05
C ARG A 96 -7.79 8.71 -16.96
N GLU A 97 -7.61 9.12 -15.71
CA GLU A 97 -7.81 8.23 -14.56
C GLU A 97 -9.30 7.93 -14.36
N VAL A 98 -9.63 6.66 -14.16
CA VAL A 98 -10.98 6.19 -13.82
C VAL A 98 -11.06 5.81 -12.35
N ALA A 99 -10.11 5.01 -11.85
CA ALA A 99 -10.06 4.56 -10.47
C ALA A 99 -8.65 4.10 -10.07
N VAL A 100 -8.39 4.05 -8.75
CA VAL A 100 -7.22 3.40 -8.15
C VAL A 100 -7.74 2.22 -7.34
N LEU A 101 -7.15 1.05 -7.56
CA LEU A 101 -7.67 -0.25 -7.13
C LEU A 101 -6.54 -1.14 -6.62
N ASP A 102 -6.93 -2.12 -5.80
CA ASP A 102 -6.02 -3.15 -5.32
C ASP A 102 -5.59 -4.09 -6.47
N PRO A 103 -4.29 -4.39 -6.64
CA PRO A 103 -3.84 -5.28 -7.70
C PRO A 103 -4.43 -6.70 -7.63
N ALA A 104 -4.60 -7.27 -6.43
CA ALA A 104 -5.12 -8.62 -6.26
C ALA A 104 -6.58 -8.70 -6.71
N ASP A 105 -7.41 -7.71 -6.33
CA ASP A 105 -8.81 -7.64 -6.75
C ASP A 105 -8.91 -7.51 -8.28
N VAL A 106 -8.12 -6.62 -8.89
CA VAL A 106 -8.14 -6.45 -10.35
C VAL A 106 -7.69 -7.73 -11.06
N ILE A 107 -6.60 -8.37 -10.62
CA ILE A 107 -6.11 -9.60 -11.22
C ILE A 107 -7.16 -10.71 -11.13
N HIS A 108 -7.83 -10.84 -9.99
CA HIS A 108 -8.87 -11.84 -9.79
C HIS A 108 -10.11 -11.56 -10.65
N GLU A 109 -10.67 -10.35 -10.56
CA GLU A 109 -11.96 -10.01 -11.16
C GLU A 109 -11.87 -9.75 -12.67
N GLN A 110 -10.82 -9.09 -13.14
CA GLN A 110 -10.68 -8.65 -14.53
C GLN A 110 -9.89 -9.62 -15.40
N TYR A 111 -8.98 -10.39 -14.77
CA TYR A 111 -8.01 -11.22 -15.47
C TYR A 111 -8.06 -12.70 -15.08
N ALA A 112 -9.08 -13.13 -14.33
CA ALA A 112 -9.26 -14.52 -13.89
C ALA A 112 -8.01 -15.10 -13.18
N GLY A 113 -7.29 -14.25 -12.45
CA GLY A 113 -6.16 -14.64 -11.60
C GLY A 113 -4.77 -14.49 -12.23
N ILE A 114 -4.63 -14.13 -13.52
CA ILE A 114 -3.31 -14.00 -14.17
C ILE A 114 -3.27 -12.79 -15.10
N ALA A 115 -2.34 -11.86 -14.83
CA ALA A 115 -2.06 -10.71 -15.69
C ALA A 115 -0.61 -10.71 -16.20
N VAL A 116 -0.37 -10.10 -17.37
CA VAL A 116 0.96 -9.91 -17.96
C VAL A 116 1.28 -8.42 -17.98
N LEU A 117 2.48 -8.05 -17.54
CA LEU A 117 2.97 -6.68 -17.66
C LEU A 117 3.38 -6.39 -19.11
N GLY A 118 2.86 -5.29 -19.65
CA GLY A 118 3.24 -4.75 -20.95
C GLY A 118 3.80 -3.34 -20.83
N THR A 119 4.40 -2.84 -21.89
CA THR A 119 4.81 -1.43 -21.99
C THR A 119 3.60 -0.58 -22.35
N LEU A 120 3.38 0.50 -21.61
CA LEU A 120 2.47 1.57 -22.03
C LEU A 120 3.01 2.17 -23.34
N ARG A 121 2.14 2.30 -24.35
CA ARG A 121 2.50 2.87 -25.66
C ARG A 121 2.04 4.31 -25.75
#